data_AF-A0A537W9Z9-F1
#
_entry.id   AF-A0A537W9Z9-F1
#
_cell.length_a   1.000
_cell.length_b   1.000
_cell.length_c   1.000
_cell.angle_alpha   90.00
_cell.angle_beta   90.00
_cell.angle_gamma   90.00
#
_symmetry.space_group_name_H-M   'P 1'
#
loop_
_entity.id
_entity.type
_entity.pdbx_description
1 polymer ?
#
loop_
_entity_poly.entity_id
_entity_poly.type
_entity_poly.pdbx_seq_one_letter_code
_entity_poly.pdbx_strand_id
1 'polypeptide(L)' 'MARIIVTTEQSERPDTEVLLDEWIYPDHLCDDHAAAQLIQRIGWAVTDADDVERRQRNRATATK' A
#
# COMPACT_ATOMS: atom_id res chain seq x y z
N MET A 1 -16.72 8.47 6.55
CA MET A 1 -15.28 8.79 6.40
C MET A 1 -14.67 7.75 5.48
N ALA A 2 -13.88 8.18 4.51
CA ALA A 2 -13.22 7.27 3.58
C ALA A 2 -11.91 6.77 4.21
N ARG A 3 -11.52 5.54 3.87
CA ARG A 3 -10.29 4.90 4.34
C ARG A 3 -9.62 4.24 3.16
N ILE A 4 -8.32 4.42 3.03
CA ILE A 4 -7.49 3.74 2.02
C ILE A 4 -6.63 2.73 2.78
N ILE A 5 -6.69 1.48 2.33
CA ILE A 5 -5.85 0.41 2.82
C ILE A 5 -5.06 -0.12 1.62
N VAL A 6 -3.73 -0.13 1.73
CA VAL A 6 -2.84 -0.75 0.75
C VAL A 6 -2.25 -1.99 1.37
N THR A 7 -2.35 -3.09 0.65
CA THR A 7 -1.94 -4.43 1.07
C THR A 7 -1.25 -5.16 -0.05
N THR A 8 -0.42 -6.16 0.26
CA THR A 8 0.08 -7.10 -0.76
C THR A 8 -1.05 -7.95 -1.33
N GLU A 9 -0.96 -8.33 -2.60
CA GLU A 9 -1.80 -9.32 -3.27
C GLU A 9 -1.42 -10.73 -2.77
N GLN A 10 -1.91 -11.10 -1.58
CA GLN A 10 -1.88 -12.47 -1.08
C GLN A 10 -3.32 -12.94 -0.87
N SER A 11 -4.01 -13.22 -1.97
CA SER A 11 -5.43 -13.54 -2.04
C SER A 11 -5.91 -14.74 -1.20
N GLU A 12 -5.03 -15.44 -0.47
CA GLU A 12 -5.38 -16.65 0.29
C GLU A 12 -4.66 -16.83 1.64
N ARG A 13 -3.84 -15.86 2.09
CA ARG A 13 -3.14 -15.98 3.39
C ARG A 13 -3.71 -15.05 4.46
N PRO A 14 -3.81 -15.50 5.72
CA PRO A 14 -4.24 -14.66 6.84
C PRO A 14 -3.24 -13.54 7.18
N ASP A 15 -2.00 -13.59 6.66
CA ASP A 15 -0.94 -12.59 6.84
C ASP A 15 -0.78 -11.69 5.61
N THR A 16 -1.87 -11.08 5.15
CA THR A 16 -1.77 -9.98 4.19
C THR A 16 -1.17 -8.77 4.90
N GLU A 17 0.06 -8.43 4.53
CA GLU A 17 0.78 -7.28 5.10
C GLU A 17 0.07 -5.99 4.70
N VAL A 18 -0.21 -5.14 5.69
CA VAL A 18 -0.81 -3.82 5.50
C VAL A 18 0.31 -2.79 5.42
N LEU A 19 0.48 -2.17 4.26
CA LEU A 19 1.54 -1.19 3.99
C LEU A 19 1.07 0.24 4.24
N LEU A 20 -0.24 0.49 4.07
CA LEU A 20 -0.86 1.76 4.40
C LEU A 20 -2.24 1.52 4.96
N ASP A 21 -2.55 2.28 6.00
CA ASP A 21 -3.86 2.34 6.62
C ASP A 21 -4.15 3.80 7.00
N GLU A 22 -4.81 4.53 6.10
CA GLU A 22 -4.99 5.96 6.25
C GLU A 22 -6.47 6.38 6.10
N TRP A 23 -6.93 7.20 7.03
CA TRP A 23 -8.24 7.86 6.96
C TRP A 23 -8.16 9.12 6.11
N ILE A 24 -9.10 9.27 5.19
CA ILE A 24 -9.17 10.40 4.28
C ILE A 24 -10.19 11.42 4.80
N TYR A 25 -9.69 12.62 5.07
CA TYR A 25 -10.46 13.78 5.49
C TYR A 25 -10.53 14.80 4.35
N PRO A 26 -11.56 15.68 4.34
CA PRO A 26 -11.65 16.76 3.35
C PRO A 26 -10.40 17.64 3.28
N ASP A 27 -9.70 17.83 4.40
CA ASP A 27 -8.42 18.56 4.46
C ASP A 27 -7.29 17.94 3.63
N HIS A 28 -7.37 16.64 3.30
CA HIS A 28 -6.40 15.99 2.42
C HIS A 28 -6.68 16.28 0.93
N LEU A 29 -7.83 16.88 0.61
CA LEU A 29 -8.29 17.18 -0.75
C LEU A 29 -8.64 18.66 -0.93
N CYS A 30 -8.28 19.51 0.03
CA CYS A 30 -8.68 20.92 0.06
C CYS A 30 -7.97 21.77 -1.00
N ASP A 31 -6.77 21.35 -1.43
CA ASP A 31 -5.99 21.98 -2.47
C ASP A 31 -5.08 20.96 -3.20
N ASP A 32 -4.47 21.41 -4.30
CA ASP A 32 -3.60 20.58 -5.14
C ASP A 32 -2.37 20.06 -4.38
N HIS A 33 -1.86 20.81 -3.41
CA HIS A 33 -0.69 20.41 -2.63
C HIS A 33 -1.04 19.31 -1.63
N ALA A 34 -2.15 19.46 -0.91
CA ALA A 34 -2.68 18.43 -0.01
C ALA A 34 -3.01 17.15 -0.78
N ALA A 35 -3.66 17.27 -1.95
CA ALA A 35 -3.96 16.15 -2.82
C ALA A 35 -2.68 15.47 -3.34
N ALA A 36 -1.67 16.24 -3.75
CA ALA A 36 -0.39 15.69 -4.19
C ALA A 36 0.33 14.91 -3.08
N GLN A 37 0.29 15.39 -1.83
CA GLN A 37 0.83 14.66 -0.68
C GLN A 37 0.12 13.33 -0.44
N LEU A 38 -1.21 13.30 -0.56
CA LEU A 38 -1.98 12.05 -0.45
C LEU A 38 -1.59 11.07 -1.55
N ILE A 39 -1.52 11.53 -2.80
CA ILE A 39 -1.10 10.70 -3.94
C ILE A 39 0.32 10.16 -3.73
N GLN A 40 1.22 10.97 -3.20
CA GLN A 40 2.60 10.55 -2.92
C GLN A 40 2.65 9.41 -1.89
N ARG A 41 1.89 9.52 -0.78
CA ARG A 41 1.81 8.46 0.23
C ARG A 41 1.27 7.16 -0.34
N ILE A 42 0.21 7.25 -1.15
CA ILE A 42 -0.35 6.08 -1.85
C ILE A 42 0.68 5.48 -2.80
N GLY A 43 1.39 6.31 -3.58
CA GLY A 43 2.42 5.86 -4.52
C GLY A 43 3.56 5.10 -3.83
N TRP A 44 4.03 5.58 -2.67
CA TRP A 44 5.01 4.87 -1.86
C TRP A 44 4.46 3.54 -1.35
N ALA A 45 3.26 3.53 -0.77
CA ALA A 45 2.65 2.30 -0.26
C ALA A 45 2.45 1.23 -1.33
N VAL A 46 2.06 1.64 -2.55
CA VAL A 46 1.90 0.72 -3.70
C VAL A 46 3.27 0.19 -4.15
N THR A 47 4.28 1.04 -4.22
CA THR A 47 5.65 0.62 -4.58
C THR A 47 6.18 -0.37 -3.55
N ASP A 48 5.96 -0.10 -2.25
CA ASP A 48 6.37 -0.97 -1.16
C ASP A 48 5.65 -2.32 -1.21
N ALA A 49 4.36 -2.35 -1.54
CA ALA A 49 3.60 -3.59 -1.70
C ALA A 49 4.18 -4.49 -2.81
N ASP A 50 4.46 -3.93 -4.00
CA ASP A 50 5.10 -4.68 -5.10
C ASP A 50 6.50 -5.20 -4.71
N ASP A 51 7.26 -4.38 -3.97
CA ASP A 51 8.59 -4.74 -3.50
C ASP A 51 8.56 -5.90 -2.50
N VAL A 52 7.61 -5.87 -1.56
CA VAL A 52 7.37 -6.97 -0.61
C VAL A 52 6.97 -8.23 -1.35
N GLU A 53 6.02 -8.16 -2.28
CA GLU A 53 5.61 -9.31 -3.07
C GLU A 53 6.75 -9.93 -3.87
N ARG A 54 7.56 -9.08 -4.53
CA ARG A 54 8.73 -9.53 -5.29
C ARG A 54 9.73 -10.28 -4.39
N ARG A 55 9.97 -9.79 -3.17
CA ARG A 55 10.83 -10.46 -2.19
C ARG A 55 10.23 -11.80 -1.74
N GLN A 56 8.93 -11.85 -1.49
CA GLN A 56 8.24 -13.08 -1.11
C GLN A 56 8.28 -14.14 -2.24
N ARG A 57 8.02 -13.72 -3.49
CA ARG A 57 8.13 -14.59 -4.68
C ARG A 57 9.53 -15.19 -4.79
N ASN A 58 10.57 -14.36 -4.69
CA ASN A 58 11.97 -14.80 -4.78
C ASN A 58 12.36 -15.79 -3.66
N ARG A 59 11.84 -15.61 -2.45
CA ARG A 59 12.07 -16.53 -1.34
C ARG A 59 11.41 -17.89 -1.57
N ALA A 60 10.21 -17.90 -2.16
CA ALA A 60 9.49 -19.14 -2.48
C ALA A 60 10.22 -19.98 -3.55
N THR A 61 10.82 -19.35 -4.56
CA THR A 61 11.60 -20.04 -5.60
C THR A 61 12.97 -20.52 -5.11
N ALA A 62 13.62 -19.82 -4.18
CA ALA A 62 14.94 -20.22 -3.65
C ALA A 62 14.89 -21.44 -2.69
N THR A 63 13.70 -21.81 -2.22
CA THR A 63 13.51 -22.94 -1.28
C THR A 63 13.16 -24.26 -2.02
N LYS A 64 13.06 -24.24 -3.35
CA LYS A 64 12.67 -25.37 -4.21
C LYS A 64 13.84 -25.87 -5.03
#